data_AF-A0A378WLU5-F1
#
_entry.id   AF-A0A378WLU5-F1
#
_cell.length_a   1.000
_cell.length_b   1.000
_cell.length_c   1.000
_cell.angle_alpha   90.00
_cell.angle_beta   90.00
_cell.angle_gamma   90.00
#
_symmetry.space_group_name_H-M   'P 1'
#
loop_
_entity.id
_entity.type
_entity.pdbx_description
1 polymer ?
#
loop_
_entity_poly.entity_id
_entity_poly.type
_entity_poly.pdbx_seq_one_letter_code
_entity_poly.pdbx_strand_id
1 'polypeptide(L)'
;MTEYSGNRPDKPSYTGPTTVNSWDDTSYNWGPLPPPGTPEYPEPKPQRNPLEGRYEPWTRKPLFYWPILIRGEFVGHIWASQHHNSAGLVRISSRDEFSWMDVWRERLDAACKQGLRPVDAVQRWVGAPEDPIGGYIPADAPVLDAPNLDTLYQRTNPGGPAAPGPLIQDGEFPDGTPVNRAQGWGPLVSTPAATYPSTTDSPIRYLPITKGGNLIAYLWASTTNDAAGYLPRAAAGRTAQIAAGLWKLRITEGYEQNVPPLEILDRCRAFPEDHMSGMIQPNAPDAELPTLQQLANLAQQ
;
A
#
# COMPACT_ATOMS: atom_id res chain seq x y z
N MET A 1 -0.98 6.66 -48.43
CA MET A 1 -0.51 6.64 -47.03
C MET A 1 -1.75 6.59 -46.17
N THR A 2 -1.98 5.43 -45.59
CA THR A 2 -3.26 5.02 -45.01
C THR A 2 -3.32 5.47 -43.55
N GLU A 3 -4.27 6.34 -43.22
CA GLU A 3 -4.56 6.78 -41.85
C GLU A 3 -5.23 5.63 -41.08
N TYR A 4 -4.59 5.24 -39.97
CA TYR A 4 -5.12 4.29 -38.99
C TYR A 4 -6.06 5.05 -38.04
N SER A 5 -7.35 5.02 -38.32
CA SER A 5 -8.40 5.44 -37.37
C SER A 5 -8.81 4.23 -36.53
N GLY A 6 -8.26 4.13 -35.32
CA GLY A 6 -8.59 3.07 -34.36
C GLY A 6 -9.92 3.36 -33.66
N ASN A 7 -10.99 2.74 -34.16
CA ASN A 7 -12.27 2.63 -33.47
C ASN A 7 -12.10 1.94 -32.11
N ARG A 8 -12.41 2.65 -31.01
CA ARG A 8 -12.71 2.05 -29.71
C ARG A 8 -14.08 1.36 -29.81
N PRO A 9 -14.20 0.04 -29.54
CA PRO A 9 -15.52 -0.55 -29.36
C PRO A 9 -16.12 -0.06 -28.04
N ASP A 10 -17.35 0.43 -28.14
CA ASP A 10 -18.20 0.84 -27.02
C ASP A 10 -18.31 -0.27 -25.97
N LYS A 11 -18.16 0.12 -24.70
CA LYS A 11 -18.44 -0.76 -23.56
C LYS A 11 -19.94 -1.13 -23.58
N PRO A 12 -20.33 -2.41 -23.53
CA PRO A 12 -21.72 -2.75 -23.32
C PRO A 12 -22.14 -2.34 -21.90
N SER A 13 -23.12 -1.45 -21.83
CA SER A 13 -23.89 -1.13 -20.63
C SER A 13 -24.75 -2.34 -20.27
N TYR A 14 -24.31 -3.10 -19.26
CA TYR A 14 -25.07 -4.22 -18.72
C TYR A 14 -25.90 -3.75 -17.52
N THR A 15 -27.20 -3.58 -17.73
CA THR A 15 -28.22 -3.50 -16.68
C THR A 15 -28.50 -4.92 -16.19
N GLY A 16 -27.89 -5.33 -15.08
CA GLY A 16 -28.20 -6.60 -14.43
C GLY A 16 -29.56 -6.55 -13.71
N PRO A 17 -30.30 -7.67 -13.63
CA PRO A 17 -31.52 -7.76 -12.85
C PRO A 17 -31.22 -7.76 -11.34
N THR A 18 -32.13 -7.09 -10.64
CA THR A 18 -32.24 -6.88 -9.20
C THR A 18 -32.22 -8.17 -8.37
N THR A 19 -31.51 -8.08 -7.23
CA THR A 19 -31.61 -8.87 -5.99
C THR A 19 -31.19 -10.35 -5.98
N VAL A 20 -30.01 -10.62 -5.38
CA VAL A 20 -29.77 -11.82 -4.57
C VAL A 20 -29.08 -11.42 -3.26
N ASN A 21 -29.93 -11.27 -2.24
CA ASN A 21 -29.70 -11.38 -0.80
C ASN A 21 -28.40 -10.82 -0.18
N SER A 22 -28.48 -9.56 0.25
CA SER A 22 -27.89 -9.07 1.49
C SER A 22 -28.51 -9.83 2.66
N TRP A 23 -27.72 -10.54 3.47
CA TRP A 23 -28.21 -11.12 4.73
C TRP A 23 -27.61 -10.35 5.90
N ASP A 24 -28.49 -9.62 6.57
CA ASP A 24 -28.27 -8.89 7.81
C ASP A 24 -27.75 -9.79 8.94
N ASP A 25 -26.73 -9.27 9.63
CA ASP A 25 -26.01 -9.87 10.74
C ASP A 25 -26.74 -9.64 12.07
N THR A 26 -27.93 -10.24 12.27
CA THR A 26 -28.73 -9.99 13.49
C THR A 26 -29.26 -11.23 14.20
N SER A 27 -28.58 -12.38 14.14
CA SER A 27 -29.00 -13.59 14.90
C SER A 27 -28.04 -14.08 15.99
N TYR A 28 -27.00 -13.32 16.33
CA TYR A 28 -26.15 -13.65 17.47
C TYR A 28 -26.68 -13.06 18.77
N ASN A 29 -27.38 -13.88 19.56
CA ASN A 29 -27.62 -13.61 20.98
C ASN A 29 -26.33 -13.92 21.76
N TRP A 30 -25.39 -12.98 21.77
CA TRP A 30 -24.28 -13.00 22.71
C TRP A 30 -24.88 -12.81 24.11
N GLY A 31 -24.73 -13.79 24.99
CA GLY A 31 -24.98 -13.58 26.42
C GLY A 31 -24.21 -12.34 26.91
N PRO A 32 -24.66 -11.66 27.99
CA PRO A 32 -24.11 -10.38 28.39
C PRO A 32 -22.59 -10.49 28.53
N LEU A 33 -21.88 -9.71 27.70
CA LEU A 33 -20.43 -9.56 27.82
C LEU A 33 -20.12 -9.14 29.27
N PRO A 34 -19.12 -9.74 29.93
CA PRO A 34 -18.65 -9.22 31.20
C PRO A 34 -18.29 -7.73 31.00
N PRO A 35 -18.57 -6.86 31.99
CA PRO A 35 -18.23 -5.45 31.87
C PRO A 35 -16.74 -5.34 31.52
N PRO A 36 -16.36 -4.50 30.54
CA PRO A 36 -14.96 -4.33 30.20
C PRO A 36 -14.25 -3.80 31.43
N GLY A 37 -13.51 -4.67 32.12
CA GLY A 37 -12.43 -4.21 32.98
C GLY A 37 -11.46 -3.50 32.06
N THR A 38 -11.38 -2.17 32.14
CA THR A 38 -10.35 -1.39 31.47
C THR A 38 -9.02 -1.99 31.90
N PRO A 39 -8.25 -2.64 31.00
CA PRO A 39 -6.89 -2.99 31.35
C PRO A 39 -6.20 -1.67 31.64
N GLU A 40 -5.70 -1.50 32.87
CA GLU A 40 -4.79 -0.40 33.19
C GLU A 40 -3.50 -0.66 32.40
N TYR A 41 -3.46 -0.14 31.18
CA TYR A 41 -2.22 -0.03 30.45
C TYR A 41 -1.41 1.06 31.15
N PRO A 42 -0.16 0.79 31.58
CA PRO A 42 0.70 1.84 32.07
C PRO A 42 0.77 2.92 30.99
N GLU A 43 0.49 4.17 31.37
CA GLU A 43 0.57 5.28 30.41
C GLU A 43 1.95 5.22 29.74
N PRO A 44 2.01 5.17 28.41
CA PRO A 44 3.28 5.17 27.72
C PRO A 44 4.02 6.42 28.17
N LYS A 45 5.22 6.24 28.75
CA LYS A 45 6.08 7.35 29.16
C LYS A 45 6.12 8.34 28.00
N PRO A 46 5.89 9.66 28.23
CA PRO A 46 5.88 10.63 27.15
C PRO A 46 7.23 10.53 26.43
N GLN A 47 7.20 9.99 25.22
CA GLN A 47 8.38 9.97 24.38
C GLN A 47 8.65 11.42 24.01
N ARG A 48 9.82 11.90 24.40
CA ARG A 48 10.27 13.24 24.02
C ARG A 48 10.23 13.30 22.49
N ASN A 49 9.50 14.27 21.95
CA ASN A 49 9.41 14.44 20.50
C ASN A 49 10.84 14.70 19.98
N PRO A 50 11.43 13.81 19.14
CA PRO A 50 12.79 14.00 18.64
C PRO A 50 12.95 15.27 17.78
N LEU A 51 11.84 15.89 17.38
CA LEU A 51 11.76 17.14 16.63
C LEU A 51 11.42 18.35 17.50
N GLU A 52 11.49 18.23 18.83
CA GLU A 52 11.26 19.36 19.74
C GLU A 52 12.17 20.54 19.38
N GLY A 53 11.56 21.66 18.96
CA GLY A 53 12.28 22.86 18.51
C GLY A 53 12.86 22.78 17.10
N ARG A 54 12.37 21.88 16.24
CA ARG A 54 12.76 21.74 14.83
C ARG A 54 11.55 21.59 13.91
N TYR A 55 11.71 22.02 12.66
CA TYR A 55 10.76 21.68 11.60
C TYR A 55 10.99 20.24 11.12
N GLU A 56 9.94 19.60 10.62
CA GLU A 56 10.08 18.29 9.95
C GLU A 56 10.88 18.47 8.64
N PRO A 57 12.00 17.74 8.44
CA PRO A 57 12.81 17.87 7.22
C PRO A 57 12.27 17.04 6.05
N TRP A 58 11.01 16.62 6.11
CA TRP A 58 10.29 15.86 5.10
C TRP A 58 8.86 16.39 4.97
N THR A 59 8.28 16.28 3.79
CA THR A 59 6.85 16.55 3.56
C THR A 59 6.42 15.99 2.21
N ARG A 60 5.18 15.49 2.14
CA ARG A 60 4.48 15.14 0.90
C ARG A 60 3.53 16.24 0.44
N LYS A 61 3.47 17.35 1.19
CA LYS A 61 2.53 18.45 0.98
C LYS A 61 3.18 19.57 0.18
N PRO A 62 2.38 20.48 -0.42
CA PRO A 62 2.91 21.62 -1.17
C PRO A 62 3.88 22.46 -0.35
N LEU A 63 4.93 22.93 -1.02
CA LEU A 63 6.01 23.71 -0.41
C LEU A 63 6.40 24.91 -1.30
N PHE A 64 6.99 25.92 -0.67
CA PHE A 64 7.76 26.96 -1.33
C PHE A 64 9.24 26.67 -1.22
N TYR A 65 10.03 27.12 -2.20
CA TYR A 65 11.48 26.99 -2.16
C TYR A 65 12.20 28.19 -2.78
N TRP A 66 13.43 28.40 -2.31
CA TRP A 66 14.31 29.51 -2.71
C TRP A 66 15.72 28.98 -2.99
N PRO A 67 16.44 29.58 -3.97
CA PRO A 67 17.82 29.23 -4.21
C PRO A 67 18.73 29.79 -3.12
N ILE A 68 19.76 29.02 -2.75
CA ILE A 68 20.87 29.47 -1.93
C ILE A 68 22.10 29.61 -2.82
N LEU A 69 22.75 30.76 -2.72
CA LEU A 69 23.98 31.08 -3.44
C LEU A 69 25.11 31.32 -2.44
N ILE A 70 26.30 30.82 -2.74
CA ILE A 70 27.55 31.12 -2.02
C ILE A 70 28.50 31.75 -3.02
N ARG A 71 28.94 32.97 -2.75
CA ARG A 71 29.77 33.80 -3.65
C ARG A 71 29.19 33.92 -5.06
N GLY A 72 27.86 33.98 -5.15
CA GLY A 72 27.12 34.02 -6.41
C GLY A 72 26.92 32.66 -7.09
N GLU A 73 27.45 31.56 -6.55
CA GLU A 73 27.27 30.23 -7.11
C GLU A 73 26.12 29.48 -6.44
N PHE A 74 25.25 28.87 -7.24
CA PHE A 74 24.13 28.06 -6.75
C PHE A 74 24.60 26.76 -6.09
N VAL A 75 24.14 26.51 -4.86
CA VAL A 75 24.49 25.30 -4.08
C VAL A 75 23.31 24.39 -3.76
N GLY A 76 22.09 24.90 -3.89
CA GLY A 76 20.88 24.15 -3.58
C GLY A 76 19.71 25.06 -3.24
N HIS A 77 18.65 24.44 -2.73
CA HIS A 77 17.43 25.12 -2.33
C HIS A 77 17.18 24.98 -0.83
N ILE A 78 16.63 26.03 -0.23
CA ILE A 78 15.89 25.94 1.03
C ILE A 78 14.41 25.90 0.73
N TRP A 79 13.65 25.12 1.49
CA TRP A 79 12.22 24.96 1.30
C TRP A 79 11.45 25.01 2.61
N ALA A 80 10.19 25.41 2.52
CA ALA A 80 9.25 25.50 3.62
C ALA A 80 7.86 25.03 3.16
N SER A 81 7.20 24.18 3.94
CA SER A 81 5.83 23.75 3.67
C SER A 81 4.87 24.94 3.73
N GLN A 82 3.86 24.93 2.86
CA GLN A 82 2.84 25.99 2.82
C GLN A 82 1.87 25.93 4.00
N HIS A 83 1.64 24.74 4.56
CA HIS A 83 0.59 24.49 5.56
C HIS A 83 1.03 23.67 6.76
N HIS A 84 2.17 22.99 6.68
CA HIS A 84 2.66 22.10 7.75
C HIS A 84 3.93 22.66 8.40
N ASN A 85 4.30 22.10 9.56
CA ASN A 85 5.47 22.52 10.32
C ASN A 85 6.76 21.87 9.79
N SER A 86 6.99 21.98 8.48
CA SER A 86 8.05 21.27 7.77
C SER A 86 8.91 22.25 6.97
N ALA A 87 10.23 22.09 7.04
CA ALA A 87 11.20 22.92 6.34
C ALA A 87 12.52 22.17 6.22
N GLY A 88 13.30 22.47 5.19
CA GLY A 88 14.58 21.81 5.02
C GLY A 88 15.38 22.33 3.85
N LEU A 89 16.34 21.52 3.42
CA LEU A 89 17.33 21.87 2.41
C LEU A 89 17.41 20.74 1.38
N VAL A 90 17.63 21.11 0.12
CA VAL A 90 17.97 20.19 -0.97
C VAL A 90 19.25 20.70 -1.62
N ARG A 91 20.33 19.93 -1.54
CA ARG A 91 21.62 20.27 -2.16
C ARG A 91 21.70 19.76 -3.59
N ILE A 92 22.52 20.39 -4.43
CA ILE A 92 22.96 19.74 -5.67
C ILE A 92 23.97 18.63 -5.37
N SER A 93 23.82 17.48 -6.03
CA SER A 93 24.62 16.28 -5.78
C SER A 93 26.05 16.37 -6.32
N SER A 94 26.31 17.28 -7.26
CA SER A 94 27.63 17.47 -7.88
C SER A 94 28.64 18.21 -6.99
N ARG A 95 28.25 18.65 -5.79
CA ARG A 95 29.11 19.31 -4.81
C ARG A 95 29.32 18.45 -3.56
N ASP A 96 30.56 18.41 -3.09
CA ASP A 96 30.95 17.72 -1.84
C ASP A 96 30.89 18.65 -0.61
N GLU A 97 30.73 19.96 -0.80
CA GLU A 97 30.62 20.92 0.31
C GLU A 97 29.20 20.96 0.89
N PHE A 98 29.09 20.71 2.20
CA PHE A 98 27.81 20.68 2.93
C PHE A 98 27.80 21.57 4.20
N SER A 99 28.87 22.30 4.48
CA SER A 99 29.01 23.21 5.64
C SER A 99 27.91 24.28 5.71
N TRP A 100 27.52 24.82 4.55
CA TRP A 100 26.42 25.78 4.43
C TRP A 100 25.10 25.24 4.96
N MET A 101 24.86 23.93 4.85
CA MET A 101 23.62 23.32 5.31
C MET A 101 23.47 23.42 6.82
N ASP A 102 24.57 23.37 7.57
CA ASP A 102 24.53 23.45 9.03
C ASP A 102 24.15 24.86 9.48
N VAL A 103 24.66 25.90 8.81
CA VAL A 103 24.26 27.31 9.05
C VAL A 103 22.76 27.50 8.85
N TRP A 104 22.21 26.96 7.75
CA TRP A 104 20.78 27.09 7.49
C TRP A 104 19.91 26.23 8.41
N ARG A 105 20.37 25.03 8.80
CA ARG A 105 19.69 24.22 9.82
C ARG A 105 19.63 24.94 11.15
N GLU A 106 20.71 25.58 11.59
CA GLU A 106 20.71 26.38 12.82
C GLU A 106 19.72 27.56 12.74
N ARG A 107 19.65 28.24 11.59
CA ARG A 107 18.69 29.32 11.35
C ARG A 107 17.24 28.83 11.40
N LEU A 108 16.95 27.66 10.84
CA LEU A 108 15.63 27.02 10.88
C LEU A 108 15.28 26.55 12.31
N ASP A 109 16.20 25.89 13.00
CA ASP A 109 16.04 25.47 14.40
C ASP A 109 15.77 26.68 15.31
N ALA A 110 16.52 27.78 15.13
CA ALA A 110 16.31 29.01 15.89
C ALA A 110 14.94 29.64 15.59
N ALA A 111 14.48 29.62 14.34
CA ALA A 111 13.14 30.09 13.97
C ALA A 111 12.03 29.23 14.57
N CYS A 112 12.20 27.91 14.53
CA CYS A 112 11.24 26.97 15.10
C CYS A 112 11.11 27.16 16.61
N LYS A 113 12.22 27.34 17.33
CA LYS A 113 12.23 27.67 18.77
C LYS A 113 11.57 29.01 19.09
N GLN A 114 11.54 29.94 18.15
CA GLN A 114 10.82 31.22 18.25
C GLN A 114 9.33 31.08 17.88
N GLY A 115 8.87 29.90 17.48
CA GLY A 115 7.49 29.65 17.08
C GLY A 115 7.11 30.24 15.73
N LEU A 116 8.10 30.56 14.88
CA LEU A 116 7.82 31.08 13.53
C LEU A 116 7.25 29.97 12.64
N ARG A 117 6.39 30.35 11.68
CA ARG A 117 5.99 29.43 10.62
C ARG A 117 7.18 29.20 9.69
N PRO A 118 7.32 28.00 9.10
CA PRO A 118 8.39 27.67 8.16
C PRO A 118 8.64 28.72 7.06
N VAL A 119 7.57 29.22 6.43
CA VAL A 119 7.68 30.21 5.35
C VAL A 119 8.25 31.54 5.87
N ASP A 120 7.75 32.03 7.01
CA ASP A 120 8.23 33.27 7.62
C ASP A 120 9.71 33.14 8.06
N ALA A 121 10.10 31.93 8.51
CA ALA A 121 11.47 31.61 8.92
C ALA A 121 12.48 31.73 7.78
N VAL A 122 12.09 31.39 6.55
CA VAL A 122 12.94 31.54 5.36
C VAL A 122 12.86 32.97 4.81
N GLN A 123 11.66 33.55 4.73
CA GLN A 123 11.44 34.89 4.18
C GLN A 123 12.25 35.98 4.87
N ARG A 124 12.48 35.88 6.18
CA ARG A 124 13.32 36.85 6.93
C ARG A 124 14.78 36.93 6.45
N TRP A 125 15.26 35.90 5.74
CA TRP A 125 16.62 35.83 5.22
C TRP A 125 16.73 36.18 3.73
N VAL A 126 15.59 36.41 3.06
CA VAL A 126 15.57 36.84 1.65
C VAL A 126 16.15 38.24 1.56
N GLY A 127 17.21 38.42 0.76
CA GLY A 127 17.92 39.68 0.62
C GLY A 127 18.81 40.06 1.80
N ALA A 128 18.99 39.17 2.79
CA ALA A 128 19.94 39.39 3.86
C ALA A 128 21.40 39.38 3.32
N PRO A 129 22.34 40.09 3.97
CA PRO A 129 23.75 40.04 3.60
C PRO A 129 24.31 38.62 3.58
N GLU A 130 25.27 38.39 2.70
CA GLU A 130 25.92 37.09 2.54
C GLU A 130 26.65 36.63 3.79
N ASP A 131 26.36 35.40 4.20
CA ASP A 131 27.12 34.68 5.21
C ASP A 131 28.33 33.98 4.54
N PRO A 132 29.56 34.14 5.07
CA PRO A 132 30.75 33.56 4.44
C PRO A 132 30.72 32.04 4.25
N ILE A 133 29.92 31.32 5.05
CA ILE A 133 29.77 29.86 5.01
C ILE A 133 28.39 29.50 4.47
N GLY A 134 27.33 30.10 5.00
CA GLY A 134 25.94 29.78 4.66
C GLY A 134 25.48 30.35 3.32
N GLY A 135 26.18 31.35 2.77
CA GLY A 135 25.72 32.08 1.60
C GLY A 135 24.51 32.97 1.91
N TYR A 136 23.69 33.22 0.88
CA TYR A 136 22.50 34.06 0.95
C TYR A 136 21.39 33.59 0.02
N ILE A 137 20.20 34.16 0.23
CA ILE A 137 19.07 34.10 -0.69
C ILE A 137 18.96 35.47 -1.38
N PRO A 138 19.02 35.55 -2.72
CA PRO A 138 18.93 36.81 -3.45
C PRO A 138 17.65 37.60 -3.13
N ALA A 139 17.73 38.92 -3.08
CA ALA A 139 16.58 39.79 -2.77
C ALA A 139 15.49 39.73 -3.85
N ASP A 140 15.88 39.46 -5.09
CA ASP A 140 15.03 39.31 -6.26
C ASP A 140 14.68 37.84 -6.57
N ALA A 141 15.06 36.89 -5.69
CA ALA A 141 14.76 35.48 -5.89
C ALA A 141 13.24 35.27 -5.94
N PRO A 142 12.71 34.67 -7.03
CA PRO A 142 11.29 34.38 -7.11
C PRO A 142 10.93 33.34 -6.05
N VAL A 143 9.78 33.50 -5.41
CA VAL A 143 9.17 32.45 -4.59
C VAL A 143 8.64 31.40 -5.55
N LEU A 144 9.25 30.22 -5.56
CA LEU A 144 8.84 29.10 -6.41
C LEU A 144 8.06 28.08 -5.58
N ASP A 145 7.12 27.37 -6.21
CA ASP A 145 6.34 26.31 -5.59
C ASP A 145 6.61 24.92 -6.20
N ALA A 146 6.46 23.91 -5.35
CA ALA A 146 6.45 22.51 -5.77
C ALA A 146 5.33 21.77 -5.02
N PRO A 147 4.68 20.79 -5.67
CA PRO A 147 3.59 20.04 -5.06
C PRO A 147 4.04 19.14 -3.90
N ASN A 148 5.33 18.76 -3.86
CA ASN A 148 5.93 17.93 -2.83
C ASN A 148 7.47 17.96 -2.90
N LEU A 149 8.12 17.37 -1.91
CA LEU A 149 9.58 17.30 -1.82
C LEU A 149 10.22 16.45 -2.93
N ASP A 150 9.57 15.37 -3.38
CA ASP A 150 10.07 14.55 -4.49
C ASP A 150 10.24 15.35 -5.78
N THR A 151 9.28 16.23 -6.08
CA THR A 151 9.34 17.13 -7.24
C THR A 151 10.51 18.10 -7.11
N LEU A 152 10.78 18.62 -5.92
CA LEU A 152 11.93 19.50 -5.68
C LEU A 152 13.27 18.73 -5.82
N TYR A 153 13.34 17.50 -5.32
CA TYR A 153 14.51 16.63 -5.48
C TYR A 153 14.80 16.36 -6.95
N GLN A 154 13.79 15.97 -7.74
CA GLN A 154 13.95 15.75 -9.18
C GLN A 154 14.35 17.01 -9.95
N ARG A 155 13.79 18.18 -9.60
CA ARG A 155 14.20 19.46 -10.22
C ARG A 155 15.63 19.84 -9.88
N THR A 156 16.06 19.60 -8.65
CA THR A 156 17.42 19.97 -8.18
C THR A 156 18.47 18.97 -8.67
N ASN A 157 18.11 17.68 -8.73
CA ASN A 157 18.99 16.57 -9.12
C ASN A 157 18.24 15.60 -10.04
N PRO A 158 18.11 15.91 -11.34
CA PRO A 158 17.43 15.04 -12.30
C PRO A 158 18.04 13.63 -12.33
N GLY A 159 17.21 12.61 -12.12
CA GLY A 159 17.66 11.22 -12.06
C GLY A 159 18.37 10.82 -10.75
N GLY A 160 18.39 11.71 -9.75
CA GLY A 160 18.86 11.41 -8.40
C GLY A 160 17.91 10.51 -7.61
N PRO A 161 18.31 10.11 -6.39
CA PRO A 161 17.43 9.35 -5.50
C PRO A 161 16.19 10.17 -5.12
N ALA A 162 15.10 9.46 -4.80
CA ALA A 162 13.88 10.05 -4.25
C ALA A 162 14.15 10.81 -2.94
N ALA A 163 13.24 11.71 -2.55
CA ALA A 163 13.39 12.46 -1.32
C ALA A 163 13.41 11.48 -0.12
N PRO A 164 14.40 11.59 0.79
CA PRO A 164 14.43 10.76 1.97
C PRO A 164 13.31 11.17 2.93
N GLY A 165 12.73 10.20 3.64
CA GLY A 165 11.80 10.48 4.72
C GLY A 165 11.23 9.22 5.35
N PRO A 166 10.67 9.33 6.56
CA PRO A 166 9.98 8.23 7.22
C PRO A 166 8.74 7.81 6.43
N LEU A 167 8.22 6.61 6.74
CA LEU A 167 6.98 6.10 6.17
C LEU A 167 5.81 7.06 6.43
N ILE A 168 5.70 7.54 7.67
CA ILE A 168 4.70 8.50 8.12
C ILE A 168 5.28 9.91 7.95
N GLN A 169 4.59 10.76 7.19
CA GLN A 169 4.95 12.17 6.98
C GLN A 169 3.68 13.02 7.05
N ASP A 170 3.76 14.22 7.62
CA ASP A 170 2.61 15.12 7.73
C ASP A 170 1.40 14.51 8.47
N GLY A 171 1.64 13.49 9.31
CA GLY A 171 0.59 12.74 10.00
C GLY A 171 -0.11 11.66 9.16
N GLU A 172 0.39 11.34 7.97
CA GLU A 172 -0.22 10.42 7.00
C GLU A 172 0.75 9.34 6.50
N PHE A 173 0.18 8.19 6.13
CA PHE A 173 0.85 7.16 5.33
C PHE A 173 1.00 7.61 3.85
N PRO A 174 1.84 6.93 3.04
CA PRO A 174 2.03 7.31 1.63
C PRO A 174 0.76 7.31 0.77
N ASP A 175 -0.26 6.55 1.16
CA ASP A 175 -1.57 6.48 0.51
C ASP A 175 -2.53 7.62 0.93
N GLY A 176 -2.09 8.51 1.82
CA GLY A 176 -2.90 9.59 2.39
C GLY A 176 -3.74 9.18 3.61
N THR A 177 -3.64 7.92 4.05
CA THR A 177 -4.35 7.46 5.25
C THR A 177 -3.79 8.17 6.48
N PRO A 178 -4.62 8.85 7.30
CA PRO A 178 -4.14 9.53 8.49
C PRO A 178 -3.73 8.53 9.58
N VAL A 179 -2.65 8.82 10.28
CA VAL A 179 -2.19 8.02 11.42
C VAL A 179 -3.12 8.20 12.63
N ASN A 180 -3.66 9.42 12.80
CA ASN A 180 -4.67 9.67 13.82
C ASN A 180 -6.02 9.11 13.38
N ARG A 181 -6.38 7.98 13.98
CA ARG A 181 -7.62 7.23 13.69
C ARG A 181 -8.90 8.02 13.96
N ALA A 182 -8.87 9.07 14.78
CA ALA A 182 -10.01 9.95 14.99
C ALA A 182 -10.37 10.77 13.73
N GLN A 183 -9.44 10.90 12.78
CA GLN A 183 -9.64 11.61 11.50
C GLN A 183 -10.30 10.72 10.43
N GLY A 184 -10.63 9.46 10.77
CA GLY A 184 -11.24 8.48 9.87
C GLY A 184 -10.22 7.68 9.07
N TRP A 185 -10.63 6.52 8.57
CA TRP A 185 -9.76 5.61 7.79
C TRP A 185 -9.77 5.91 6.29
N GLY A 186 -10.56 6.89 5.85
CA GLY A 186 -11.03 6.91 4.47
C GLY A 186 -11.88 5.68 4.15
N PRO A 187 -12.16 5.41 2.86
CA PRO A 187 -12.85 4.18 2.47
C PRO A 187 -11.94 2.98 2.71
N LEU A 188 -12.38 2.04 3.56
CA LEU A 188 -11.72 0.75 3.72
C LEU A 188 -11.86 -0.04 2.41
N VAL A 189 -10.76 -0.20 1.69
CA VAL A 189 -10.71 -1.01 0.47
C VAL A 189 -10.01 -2.33 0.80
N SER A 190 -10.77 -3.42 0.78
CA SER A 190 -10.19 -4.76 0.81
C SER A 190 -9.63 -5.05 -0.59
N THR A 191 -8.32 -4.92 -0.77
CA THR A 191 -7.68 -5.36 -2.01
C THR A 191 -7.55 -6.89 -1.97
N PRO A 192 -8.23 -7.64 -2.86
CA PRO A 192 -8.01 -9.07 -2.92
C PRO A 192 -6.55 -9.36 -3.28
N ALA A 193 -5.95 -10.36 -2.62
CA ALA A 193 -4.62 -10.81 -2.98
C ALA A 193 -4.59 -11.22 -4.45
N ALA A 194 -3.53 -10.85 -5.17
CA ALA A 194 -3.35 -11.28 -6.55
C ALA A 194 -3.25 -12.80 -6.59
N THR A 195 -4.04 -13.45 -7.44
CA THR A 195 -4.11 -14.90 -7.57
C THR A 195 -4.55 -15.26 -8.98
N TYR A 196 -4.44 -16.54 -9.35
CA TYR A 196 -4.99 -17.06 -10.61
C TYR A 196 -6.46 -16.65 -10.80
N PRO A 197 -6.91 -16.40 -12.05
CA PRO A 197 -8.32 -16.27 -12.37
C PRO A 197 -9.16 -17.41 -11.78
N SER A 198 -10.25 -17.06 -11.11
CA SER A 198 -11.13 -18.02 -10.43
C SER A 198 -12.23 -18.59 -11.33
N THR A 199 -12.22 -18.29 -12.63
CA THR A 199 -13.21 -18.76 -13.60
C THR A 199 -12.52 -19.20 -14.88
N THR A 200 -13.10 -20.19 -15.56
CA THR A 200 -12.62 -20.68 -16.85
C THR A 200 -13.72 -21.45 -17.56
N ASP A 201 -13.77 -21.31 -18.89
CA ASP A 201 -14.58 -22.16 -19.78
C ASP A 201 -13.77 -23.31 -20.38
N SER A 202 -12.48 -23.39 -20.03
CA SER A 202 -11.59 -24.44 -20.50
C SER A 202 -11.74 -25.72 -19.66
N PRO A 203 -11.30 -26.88 -20.21
CA PRO A 203 -11.19 -28.09 -19.42
C PRO A 203 -10.32 -27.88 -18.19
N ILE A 204 -10.70 -28.55 -17.10
CA ILE A 204 -10.04 -28.45 -15.81
C ILE A 204 -9.60 -29.84 -15.35
N ARG A 205 -8.52 -29.85 -14.58
CA ARG A 205 -8.14 -30.95 -13.69
C ARG A 205 -8.53 -30.58 -12.26
N TYR A 206 -8.97 -31.55 -11.48
CA TYR A 206 -9.36 -31.30 -10.10
C TYR A 206 -8.99 -32.46 -9.16
N LEU A 207 -8.87 -32.13 -7.87
CA LEU A 207 -8.53 -33.04 -6.80
C LEU A 207 -9.50 -32.93 -5.63
N PRO A 208 -10.00 -34.05 -5.09
CA PRO A 208 -10.86 -34.05 -3.93
C PRO A 208 -10.07 -33.71 -2.66
N ILE A 209 -10.65 -32.82 -1.86
CA ILE A 209 -10.16 -32.47 -0.52
C ILE A 209 -11.06 -33.16 0.50
N THR A 210 -10.44 -33.96 1.36
CA THR A 210 -11.10 -34.71 2.42
C THR A 210 -10.68 -34.23 3.79
N LYS A 211 -11.59 -34.28 4.78
CA LYS A 211 -11.30 -33.98 6.18
C LYS A 211 -12.01 -34.99 7.07
N GLY A 212 -11.25 -35.71 7.90
CA GLY A 212 -11.80 -36.83 8.68
C GLY A 212 -12.52 -37.86 7.80
N GLY A 213 -11.96 -38.14 6.62
CA GLY A 213 -12.53 -39.07 5.63
C GLY A 213 -13.70 -38.53 4.80
N ASN A 214 -14.25 -37.36 5.12
CA ASN A 214 -15.38 -36.78 4.38
C ASN A 214 -14.88 -35.84 3.29
N LEU A 215 -15.44 -35.97 2.08
CA LEU A 215 -15.20 -35.03 0.98
C LEU A 215 -15.82 -33.66 1.32
N ILE A 216 -14.97 -32.63 1.42
CA ILE A 216 -15.39 -31.28 1.79
C ILE A 216 -15.29 -30.26 0.65
N ALA A 217 -14.43 -30.50 -0.35
CA ALA A 217 -14.20 -29.55 -1.43
C ALA A 217 -13.38 -30.17 -2.57
N TYR A 218 -13.16 -29.37 -3.61
CA TYR A 218 -12.25 -29.68 -4.70
C TYR A 218 -11.25 -28.55 -4.90
N LEU A 219 -10.00 -28.91 -5.16
CA LEU A 219 -9.00 -28.01 -5.74
C LEU A 219 -9.01 -28.23 -7.25
N TRP A 220 -8.93 -27.19 -8.06
CA TRP A 220 -8.96 -27.33 -9.51
C TRP A 220 -8.03 -26.34 -10.21
N ALA A 221 -7.58 -26.72 -11.41
CA ALA A 221 -6.78 -25.89 -12.30
C ALA A 221 -7.16 -26.15 -13.75
N SER A 222 -7.14 -25.12 -14.57
CA SER A 222 -7.36 -25.20 -16.02
C SER A 222 -6.19 -25.88 -16.71
N THR A 223 -6.50 -26.65 -17.76
CA THR A 223 -5.48 -27.35 -18.55
C THR A 223 -4.89 -26.51 -19.68
N THR A 224 -5.52 -25.39 -20.04
CA THR A 224 -5.14 -24.58 -21.20
C THR A 224 -4.86 -23.12 -20.89
N ASN A 225 -5.37 -22.59 -19.77
CA ASN A 225 -5.19 -21.20 -19.37
C ASN A 225 -4.75 -21.10 -17.91
N ASP A 226 -4.55 -19.87 -17.43
CA ASP A 226 -3.93 -19.63 -16.15
C ASP A 226 -4.90 -19.69 -14.94
N ALA A 227 -6.07 -20.33 -15.08
CA ALA A 227 -7.09 -20.34 -14.03
C ALA A 227 -6.90 -21.49 -13.04
N ALA A 228 -7.10 -21.22 -11.75
CA ALA A 228 -7.15 -22.23 -10.69
C ALA A 228 -7.97 -21.73 -9.51
N GLY A 229 -8.44 -22.66 -8.68
CA GLY A 229 -9.18 -22.28 -7.50
C GLY A 229 -9.59 -23.42 -6.58
N TYR A 230 -10.30 -23.00 -5.55
CA TYR A 230 -10.92 -23.86 -4.55
C TYR A 230 -12.43 -23.80 -4.70
N LEU A 231 -13.08 -24.96 -4.72
CA LEU A 231 -14.52 -25.08 -4.83
C LEU A 231 -15.08 -25.89 -3.66
N PRO A 232 -15.80 -25.26 -2.70
CA PRO A 232 -16.37 -25.97 -1.57
C PRO A 232 -17.52 -26.88 -2.01
N ARG A 233 -17.65 -28.04 -1.37
CA ARG A 233 -18.83 -28.90 -1.52
C ARG A 233 -19.96 -28.39 -0.63
N ALA A 234 -21.17 -28.25 -1.18
CA ALA A 234 -22.33 -27.70 -0.48
C ALA A 234 -22.69 -28.52 0.76
N ALA A 235 -22.70 -29.85 0.66
CA ALA A 235 -23.03 -30.77 1.76
C ALA A 235 -22.07 -30.65 2.96
N ALA A 236 -20.85 -30.13 2.77
CA ALA A 236 -19.87 -29.96 3.83
C ALA A 236 -19.99 -28.62 4.59
N GLY A 237 -20.84 -27.70 4.11
CA GLY A 237 -21.22 -26.47 4.80
C GLY A 237 -20.04 -25.67 5.36
N ARG A 238 -20.15 -25.31 6.65
CA ARG A 238 -19.16 -24.48 7.36
C ARG A 238 -17.76 -25.09 7.37
N THR A 239 -17.64 -26.42 7.36
CA THR A 239 -16.35 -27.10 7.33
C THR A 239 -15.57 -26.78 6.05
N ALA A 240 -16.25 -26.79 4.90
CA ALA A 240 -15.64 -26.43 3.61
C ALA A 240 -15.32 -24.93 3.53
N GLN A 241 -16.14 -24.08 4.14
CA GLN A 241 -15.89 -22.64 4.18
C GLN A 241 -14.64 -22.30 5.02
N ILE A 242 -14.50 -22.92 6.18
CA ILE A 242 -13.33 -22.75 7.05
C ILE A 242 -12.06 -23.24 6.34
N ALA A 243 -12.12 -24.40 5.68
CA ALA A 243 -10.99 -24.95 4.95
C ALA A 243 -10.52 -24.06 3.78
N ALA A 244 -11.42 -23.26 3.20
CA ALA A 244 -11.15 -22.45 2.02
C ALA A 244 -9.99 -21.47 2.21
N GLY A 245 -9.82 -20.91 3.41
CA GLY A 245 -8.80 -19.90 3.69
C GLY A 245 -7.39 -20.42 3.44
N LEU A 246 -7.05 -21.58 4.01
CA LEU A 246 -5.72 -22.18 3.87
C LEU A 246 -5.45 -22.68 2.46
N TRP A 247 -6.45 -23.25 1.77
CA TRP A 247 -6.27 -23.68 0.39
C TRP A 247 -6.07 -22.50 -0.56
N LYS A 248 -6.86 -21.42 -0.40
CA LYS A 248 -6.66 -20.19 -1.17
C LYS A 248 -5.30 -19.57 -0.90
N LEU A 249 -4.83 -19.56 0.35
CA LEU A 249 -3.49 -19.06 0.69
C LEU A 249 -2.39 -19.84 -0.05
N ARG A 250 -2.46 -21.18 -0.07
CA ARG A 250 -1.50 -22.03 -0.80
C ARG A 250 -1.50 -21.76 -2.31
N ILE A 251 -2.69 -21.54 -2.88
CA ILE A 251 -2.83 -21.19 -4.31
C ILE A 251 -2.22 -19.80 -4.57
N THR A 252 -2.54 -18.80 -3.74
CA THR A 252 -1.99 -17.45 -3.84
C THR A 252 -0.46 -17.44 -3.73
N GLU A 253 0.11 -18.20 -2.80
CA GLU A 253 1.57 -18.35 -2.68
C GLU A 253 2.18 -18.95 -3.95
N GLY A 254 1.52 -19.93 -4.58
CA GLY A 254 1.93 -20.47 -5.88
C GLY A 254 1.91 -19.42 -6.99
N TYR A 255 0.86 -18.60 -7.04
CA TYR A 255 0.74 -17.52 -8.02
C TYR A 255 1.85 -16.49 -7.85
N GLU A 256 2.14 -16.05 -6.62
CA GLU A 256 3.23 -15.11 -6.32
C GLU A 256 4.61 -15.66 -6.71
N GLN A 257 4.78 -16.98 -6.66
CA GLN A 257 5.99 -17.68 -7.10
C GLN A 257 6.00 -17.99 -8.61
N ASN A 258 5.01 -17.53 -9.38
CA ASN A 258 4.84 -17.79 -10.81
C ASN A 258 4.76 -19.29 -11.16
N VAL A 259 4.15 -20.09 -10.27
CA VAL A 259 3.95 -21.52 -10.50
C VAL A 259 2.83 -21.71 -11.52
N PRO A 260 2.93 -22.63 -12.49
CA PRO A 260 1.82 -22.94 -13.38
C PRO A 260 0.61 -23.54 -12.62
N PRO A 261 -0.64 -23.25 -13.01
CA PRO A 261 -1.84 -23.73 -12.31
C PRO A 261 -1.90 -25.24 -12.12
N LEU A 262 -1.52 -26.03 -13.12
CA LEU A 262 -1.54 -27.49 -12.98
C LEU A 262 -0.50 -27.98 -11.97
N GLU A 263 0.67 -27.34 -11.90
CA GLU A 263 1.72 -27.68 -10.92
C GLU A 263 1.27 -27.34 -9.49
N ILE A 264 0.36 -26.37 -9.30
CA ILE A 264 -0.19 -26.08 -7.98
C ILE A 264 -0.99 -27.25 -7.41
N LEU A 265 -1.64 -28.06 -8.26
CA LEU A 265 -2.38 -29.24 -7.81
C LEU A 265 -1.42 -30.28 -7.22
N ASP A 266 -0.30 -30.52 -7.89
CA ASP A 266 0.73 -31.46 -7.42
C ASP A 266 1.41 -30.97 -6.14
N ARG A 267 1.73 -29.67 -6.05
CA ARG A 267 2.25 -29.07 -4.82
C ARG A 267 1.24 -29.18 -3.68
N CYS A 268 -0.02 -28.88 -3.94
CA CYS A 268 -1.10 -28.97 -2.94
C CYS A 268 -1.34 -30.42 -2.47
N ARG A 269 -1.13 -31.42 -3.34
CA ARG A 269 -1.22 -32.85 -2.98
C ARG A 269 -0.16 -33.28 -1.96
N ALA A 270 0.98 -32.61 -1.91
CA ALA A 270 2.07 -32.94 -0.98
C ALA A 270 1.83 -32.44 0.46
N PHE A 271 0.81 -31.59 0.71
CA PHE A 271 0.54 -31.10 2.06
C PHE A 271 -0.11 -32.19 2.92
N PRO A 272 0.36 -32.39 4.17
CA PRO A 272 -0.24 -33.35 5.10
C PRO A 272 -1.65 -32.90 5.52
N GLU A 273 -2.39 -33.81 6.18
CA GLU A 273 -3.67 -33.45 6.79
C GLU A 273 -3.51 -32.34 7.82
N ASP A 274 -4.30 -31.30 7.65
CA ASP A 274 -4.43 -30.21 8.60
C ASP A 274 -5.83 -30.19 9.21
N HIS A 275 -5.88 -29.94 10.51
CA HIS A 275 -7.12 -29.91 11.29
C HIS A 275 -8.12 -28.84 10.83
N MET A 276 -7.70 -27.81 10.09
CA MET A 276 -8.58 -26.78 9.53
C MET A 276 -8.92 -27.09 8.08
N SER A 277 -7.93 -27.40 7.23
CA SER A 277 -8.09 -27.52 5.78
C SER A 277 -8.40 -28.93 5.26
N GLY A 278 -8.18 -29.97 6.07
CA GLY A 278 -8.14 -31.35 5.58
C GLY A 278 -6.90 -31.61 4.71
N MET A 279 -6.97 -32.62 3.85
CA MET A 279 -5.92 -33.04 2.91
C MET A 279 -6.48 -33.40 1.54
N ILE A 280 -5.61 -33.36 0.54
CA ILE A 280 -5.77 -34.14 -0.69
C ILE A 280 -5.09 -35.49 -0.43
N GLN A 281 -5.77 -36.61 -0.72
CA GLN A 281 -5.14 -37.92 -0.56
C GLN A 281 -3.94 -38.06 -1.51
N PRO A 282 -2.79 -38.59 -1.07
CA PRO A 282 -1.60 -38.72 -1.93
C PRO A 282 -1.85 -39.52 -3.21
N ASN A 283 -2.81 -40.44 -3.18
CA ASN A 283 -3.26 -41.26 -4.31
C ASN A 283 -4.61 -40.82 -4.88
N ALA A 284 -5.07 -39.60 -4.56
CA ALA A 284 -6.29 -39.06 -5.14
C ALA A 284 -6.15 -39.01 -6.67
N PRO A 285 -7.08 -39.61 -7.43
CA PRO A 285 -6.99 -39.63 -8.87
C PRO A 285 -7.07 -38.22 -9.44
N ASP A 286 -6.20 -37.92 -10.40
CA ASP A 286 -6.36 -36.77 -11.29
C ASP A 286 -7.61 -36.99 -12.12
N ALA A 287 -8.66 -36.24 -11.80
CA ALA A 287 -9.90 -36.25 -12.56
C ALA A 287 -9.98 -34.99 -13.41
N GLU A 288 -10.53 -35.12 -14.61
CA GLU A 288 -10.71 -34.02 -15.54
C GLU A 288 -12.19 -33.83 -15.85
N LEU A 289 -12.58 -32.57 -16.03
CA LEU A 289 -13.92 -32.19 -16.49
C LEU A 289 -13.80 -31.15 -17.60
N PRO A 290 -14.65 -31.23 -18.63
CA PRO A 290 -14.71 -30.25 -19.73
C PRO A 290 -14.87 -28.79 -19.29
N THR A 291 -15.52 -28.50 -18.16
CA THR A 291 -15.73 -27.12 -17.69
C THR A 291 -15.80 -27.03 -16.16
N LEU A 292 -15.51 -25.84 -15.63
CA LEU A 292 -15.69 -25.53 -14.20
C LEU A 292 -17.16 -25.67 -13.74
N GLN A 293 -18.12 -25.41 -14.63
CA GLN A 293 -19.54 -25.57 -14.32
C GLN A 293 -19.91 -27.02 -13.99
N GLN A 294 -19.28 -28.01 -14.63
CA GLN A 294 -19.53 -29.42 -14.30
C GLN A 294 -18.99 -29.78 -12.91
N LEU A 295 -17.85 -29.22 -12.50
CA LEU A 295 -17.35 -29.39 -11.15
C LEU A 295 -18.25 -28.70 -10.12
N ALA A 296 -18.81 -27.52 -10.46
CA ALA A 296 -19.81 -26.85 -9.63
C ALA A 296 -21.06 -27.72 -9.42
N ASN A 297 -21.56 -28.38 -10.46
CA ASN A 297 -22.68 -29.31 -10.34
C ASN A 297 -22.33 -30.52 -9.46
N LEU A 298 -21.11 -31.07 -9.59
CA LEU A 298 -20.63 -32.16 -8.73
C LEU A 298 -20.50 -31.72 -7.26
N ALA A 299 -20.07 -30.49 -7.00
CA ALA A 299 -19.95 -29.94 -5.66
C ALA A 299 -21.30 -29.64 -4.97
N GLN A 300 -22.40 -29.61 -5.72
CA GLN A 300 -23.75 -29.43 -5.19
C GLN A 300 -24.42 -30.75 -4.75
N GLN A 301 -23.90 -31.90 -5.19
CA GLN A 301 -24.37 -33.24 -4.80
C GLN A 301 -23.79 -33.67 -3.44
#